data_AF-A0A2S2QWB4-F1
#
_entry.id   AF-A0A2S2QWB4-F1
#
_cell.length_a   1.000
_cell.length_b   1.000
_cell.length_c   1.000
_cell.angle_alpha   90.00
_cell.angle_beta   90.00
_cell.angle_gamma   90.00
#
_symmetry.space_group_name_H-M   'P 1'
#
loop_
_entity.id
_entity.type
_entity.pdbx_description
1 polymer ?
#
loop_
_entity_poly.entity_id
_entity_poly.type
_entity_poly.pdbx_seq_one_letter_code
_entity_poly.pdbx_strand_id
1 'polypeptide(L)'
;MRRKEQNDNLCDAVPAVDDCRNEHGWNMAAVLLCATNAILGMGFSLYWTCGAAYLDDNVRNNVMPMLLAIVHCIRMLGPLFGYMLAAYTLTKFIEPSLTPTITNEDPRWVGAWWMGWCKICTLKIRKRQLWFTLIMIPDEYI
;
A
#
# COMPACT_ATOMS: atom_id res chain seq x y z
N MET A 1 28.61 40.21 -40.39
CA MET A 1 27.42 39.32 -40.52
C MET A 1 27.36 38.42 -39.30
N ARG A 2 26.34 38.57 -38.45
CA ARG A 2 26.08 37.72 -37.27
C ARG A 2 25.42 36.41 -37.73
N ARG A 3 25.99 35.25 -37.40
CA ARG A 3 25.31 33.95 -37.42
C ARG A 3 25.37 33.36 -36.00
N LYS A 4 24.20 33.07 -35.43
CA LYS A 4 23.98 32.35 -34.17
C LYS A 4 24.23 30.85 -34.38
N GLU A 5 24.76 30.18 -33.36
CA GLU A 5 24.54 28.76 -32.97
C GLU A 5 25.49 28.53 -31.77
N GLN A 6 25.14 28.85 -30.52
CA GLN A 6 24.20 28.18 -29.60
C GLN A 6 24.50 26.69 -29.34
N ASN A 7 25.25 26.47 -28.25
CA ASN A 7 25.26 25.32 -27.33
C ASN A 7 25.70 23.94 -27.81
N ASP A 8 26.99 23.65 -27.59
CA ASP A 8 27.56 22.29 -27.62
C ASP A 8 28.05 21.77 -26.25
N ASN A 9 27.59 22.33 -25.12
CA ASN A 9 28.02 21.87 -23.78
C ASN A 9 26.85 21.57 -22.83
N LEU A 10 25.72 21.07 -23.31
CA LEU A 10 24.56 20.78 -22.45
C LEU A 10 24.53 19.35 -21.87
N CYS A 11 25.43 18.45 -22.33
CA CYS A 11 25.48 17.06 -21.87
C CYS A 11 26.58 16.79 -20.83
N ASP A 12 27.44 17.75 -20.52
CA ASP A 12 28.43 17.68 -19.42
C ASP A 12 28.03 18.55 -18.22
N ALA A 13 26.78 19.01 -18.19
CA ALA A 13 26.19 19.48 -16.95
C ALA A 13 25.96 18.25 -16.05
N VAL A 14 26.99 17.88 -15.28
CA VAL A 14 26.77 17.20 -14.01
C VAL A 14 25.72 18.05 -13.30
N PRO A 15 24.48 17.57 -13.12
CA PRO A 15 23.50 18.34 -12.38
C PRO A 15 24.16 18.63 -11.04
N ALA A 16 24.22 19.91 -10.66
CA ALA A 16 24.60 20.26 -9.31
C ALA A 16 23.76 19.36 -8.41
N VAL A 17 24.41 18.43 -7.73
CA VAL A 17 23.74 17.58 -6.75
C VAL A 17 23.37 18.57 -5.67
N ASP A 18 22.13 19.06 -5.73
CA ASP A 18 21.52 19.78 -4.62
C ASP A 18 21.84 18.96 -3.38
N ASP A 19 22.48 19.60 -2.41
CA ASP A 19 22.98 18.95 -1.21
C ASP A 19 21.82 18.14 -0.60
N CYS A 20 21.85 16.82 -0.79
CA CYS A 20 20.75 15.88 -0.52
C CYS A 20 20.44 15.74 0.99
N ARG A 21 21.01 16.64 1.79
CA ARG A 21 20.99 16.65 3.24
C ARG A 21 20.38 17.96 3.72
N ASN A 22 19.10 18.14 3.40
CA ASN A 22 18.24 19.10 4.10
C ASN A 22 18.11 18.67 5.58
N GLU A 23 19.08 19.02 6.42
CA GLU A 23 19.15 18.58 7.82
C GLU A 23 17.88 18.93 8.61
N HIS A 24 17.26 20.08 8.32
CA HIS A 24 15.99 20.47 8.93
C HIS A 24 14.79 19.64 8.42
N GLY A 25 14.77 19.27 7.14
CA GLY A 25 13.71 18.47 6.54
C GLY A 25 13.74 17.00 7.00
N TRP A 26 14.94 16.41 7.09
CA TRP A 26 15.12 15.03 7.55
C TRP A 26 14.71 14.85 9.02
N ASN A 27 15.11 15.78 9.90
CA ASN A 27 14.76 15.72 11.32
C ASN A 27 13.24 15.83 11.54
N MET A 28 12.57 16.73 10.81
CA MET A 28 11.11 16.85 10.88
C MET A 28 10.40 15.59 10.38
N ALA A 29 10.83 15.04 9.24
CA ALA A 29 10.28 13.80 8.71
C ALA A 29 10.49 12.61 9.67
N ALA A 30 11.67 12.51 10.28
CA ALA A 30 11.99 11.48 11.26
C ALA A 30 11.10 11.58 12.51
N VAL A 31 10.92 12.78 13.07
CA VAL A 31 10.04 12.99 14.24
C VAL A 31 8.59 12.65 13.91
N LEU A 32 8.08 13.10 12.75
CA LEU A 32 6.72 12.77 12.30
C LEU A 32 6.53 11.26 12.12
N LEU A 33 7.53 10.58 11.53
CA LEU A 33 7.49 9.13 11.34
C LEU A 33 7.54 8.40 12.68
N CYS A 34 8.41 8.80 13.61
CA CYS A 34 8.48 8.22 14.94
C CYS A 34 7.18 8.41 15.72
N ALA A 35 6.63 9.63 15.73
CA ALA A 35 5.37 9.94 16.40
C ALA A 35 4.21 9.12 15.81
N THR A 36 4.12 9.04 14.48
CA THR A 36 3.08 8.27 13.80
C THR A 36 3.19 6.79 14.14
N ASN A 37 4.38 6.20 14.08
CA ASN A 37 4.59 4.79 14.42
C ASN A 37 4.30 4.49 15.89
N ALA A 38 4.62 5.41 16.81
CA ALA A 38 4.28 5.27 18.23
C ALA A 38 2.76 5.25 18.44
N ILE A 39 2.03 6.18 17.81
CA ILE A 39 0.56 6.24 17.88
C ILE A 39 -0.07 4.98 17.26
N LEU A 40 0.42 4.54 16.10
CA LEU A 40 -0.02 3.30 15.46
C LEU A 40 0.23 2.08 16.35
N GLY A 41 1.40 2.01 17.00
CA GLY A 41 1.75 0.95 17.93
C GLY A 41 0.81 0.90 19.13
N MET A 42 0.57 2.05 19.79
CA MET A 42 -0.37 2.16 20.90
C MET A 42 -1.79 1.70 20.50
N GLY A 43 -2.29 2.17 19.36
CA GLY A 43 -3.61 1.78 18.86
C GLY A 43 -3.71 0.27 18.57
N PHE A 44 -2.69 -0.31 17.94
CA PHE A 44 -2.67 -1.73 17.61
C PHE A 44 -2.63 -2.62 18.86
N SER A 45 -1.77 -2.29 19.83
CA SER A 45 -1.69 -3.03 21.10
C SER A 45 -3.00 -2.98 21.86
N LEU A 46 -3.61 -1.80 22.00
CA LEU A 46 -4.90 -1.63 22.68
C LEU A 46 -6.02 -2.42 21.98
N TYR A 47 -6.10 -2.34 20.65
CA TYR A 47 -7.06 -3.10 19.87
C TYR A 47 -6.97 -4.61 20.14
N TRP A 48 -5.76 -5.15 20.22
CA TRP A 48 -5.57 -6.58 20.51
C TRP A 48 -5.84 -6.94 21.96
N THR A 49 -5.27 -6.20 22.90
CA THR A 49 -5.40 -6.55 24.33
C THR A 49 -6.84 -6.38 24.82
N CYS A 50 -7.44 -5.21 24.58
CA CYS A 50 -8.82 -4.95 25.02
C CYS A 50 -9.82 -5.75 24.19
N GLY A 51 -9.58 -5.91 22.88
CA GLY A 51 -10.46 -6.70 22.02
C GLY A 51 -10.46 -8.19 22.38
N ALA A 52 -9.29 -8.75 22.70
CA ALA A 52 -9.20 -10.14 23.15
C ALA A 52 -9.84 -10.34 24.53
N ALA A 53 -9.61 -9.44 25.49
CA ALA A 53 -10.24 -9.51 26.81
C ALA A 53 -11.78 -9.43 26.71
N TYR A 54 -12.29 -8.49 25.91
CA TYR A 54 -13.72 -8.39 25.66
C TYR A 54 -14.29 -9.67 25.03
N LEU A 55 -13.58 -10.24 24.06
CA LEU A 55 -14.01 -11.47 23.40
C LEU A 55 -14.02 -12.65 24.38
N ASP A 56 -13.02 -12.76 25.25
CA ASP A 56 -12.91 -13.81 26.26
C ASP A 56 -14.09 -13.75 27.24
N ASP A 57 -14.47 -12.56 27.70
CA ASP A 57 -15.57 -12.35 28.65
C ASP A 57 -16.96 -12.63 28.04
N ASN A 58 -17.13 -12.48 26.72
CA ASN A 58 -18.43 -12.54 26.05
C ASN A 58 -18.66 -13.82 25.22
N VAL A 59 -17.66 -14.68 25.07
CA VAL A 59 -17.72 -15.89 24.24
C VAL A 59 -17.57 -17.14 25.11
N ARG A 60 -18.20 -18.24 24.71
CA ARG A 60 -18.05 -19.52 25.40
C ARG A 60 -16.60 -20.02 25.29
N ASN A 61 -16.00 -20.43 26.41
CA ASN A 61 -14.61 -20.91 26.50
C ASN A 61 -14.24 -22.02 25.50
N ASN A 62 -15.21 -22.83 25.06
CA ASN A 62 -14.97 -23.93 24.12
C ASN A 62 -14.80 -23.48 22.66
N VAL A 63 -15.31 -22.31 22.26
CA VAL A 63 -15.22 -21.80 20.88
C VAL A 63 -14.19 -20.67 20.73
N MET A 64 -13.78 -20.05 21.85
CA MET A 64 -12.76 -19.01 21.92
C MET A 64 -11.46 -19.37 21.15
N PRO A 65 -10.80 -20.54 21.39
CA PRO A 65 -9.54 -20.85 20.70
C PRO A 65 -9.72 -21.03 19.18
N MET A 66 -10.86 -21.57 18.74
CA MET A 66 -11.17 -21.70 17.31
C MET A 66 -11.38 -20.33 16.67
N LEU A 67 -12.06 -19.41 17.36
CA LEU A 67 -12.31 -18.06 16.89
C LEU A 67 -11.00 -17.28 16.71
N LEU A 68 -10.10 -17.33 17.70
CA LEU A 68 -8.77 -16.73 17.58
C LEU A 68 -7.98 -17.30 16.41
N ALA A 69 -7.98 -18.62 16.25
CA ALA A 69 -7.27 -19.28 15.15
C ALA A 69 -7.75 -18.76 13.79
N ILE A 70 -9.08 -18.64 13.59
CA ILE A 70 -9.65 -18.11 12.35
C ILE A 70 -9.24 -16.65 12.13
N VAL A 71 -9.33 -15.81 13.16
CA VAL A 71 -8.94 -14.39 13.06
C VAL A 71 -7.47 -14.25 12.69
N HIS A 72 -6.58 -15.04 13.30
CA HIS A 72 -5.16 -15.05 12.97
C HIS A 72 -4.88 -15.51 11.53
N CYS A 73 -5.56 -16.56 11.07
CA CYS A 73 -5.46 -17.04 9.70
C CYS A 73 -5.88 -15.95 8.70
N ILE A 74 -7.05 -15.33 8.90
CA ILE A 74 -7.53 -14.24 8.04
C ILE A 74 -6.54 -13.07 8.04
N ARG A 75 -5.95 -12.75 9.20
CA ARG A 75 -4.96 -11.67 9.30
C ARG A 75 -3.70 -11.96 8.51
N MET A 76 -3.23 -13.20 8.46
CA MET A 76 -2.04 -13.59 7.68
C MET A 76 -2.31 -13.62 6.17
N LEU A 77 -3.55 -13.90 5.76
CA LEU A 77 -3.93 -13.88 4.34
C LEU A 77 -3.82 -12.46 3.74
N GLY A 78 -4.07 -11.41 4.52
CA GLY A 78 -3.96 -10.02 4.06
C GLY A 78 -2.56 -9.69 3.48
N PRO A 79 -1.48 -9.80 4.27
CA PRO A 79 -0.11 -9.61 3.78
C PRO A 79 0.25 -10.55 2.63
N LEU A 80 -0.17 -11.82 2.69
CA LEU A 80 0.09 -12.79 1.61
C LEU A 80 -0.44 -12.28 0.26
N PHE A 81 -1.73 -11.95 0.19
CA PHE A 81 -2.33 -11.42 -1.04
C PHE A 81 -1.77 -10.04 -1.43
N GLY A 82 -1.43 -9.21 -0.44
CA GLY A 82 -0.79 -7.92 -0.67
C GLY A 82 0.56 -8.05 -1.38
N TYR A 83 1.44 -8.92 -0.87
CA TYR A 83 2.75 -9.17 -1.48
C TYR A 83 2.62 -9.81 -2.87
N MET A 84 1.71 -10.77 -3.04
CA MET A 84 1.47 -11.38 -4.36
C MET A 84 1.01 -10.34 -5.38
N LEU A 85 0.08 -9.46 -5.02
CA LEU A 85 -0.40 -8.40 -5.89
C LEU A 85 0.70 -7.37 -6.18
N ALA A 86 1.48 -6.98 -5.17
CA ALA A 86 2.60 -6.05 -5.32
C ALA A 86 3.67 -6.60 -6.26
N ALA A 87 4.08 -7.86 -6.07
CA ALA A 87 5.04 -8.54 -6.93
C ALA A 87 4.57 -8.58 -8.39
N TYR A 88 3.33 -9.02 -8.63
CA TYR A 88 2.73 -9.04 -9.96
C TYR A 88 2.73 -7.65 -10.63
N THR A 89 2.38 -6.62 -9.85
CA THR A 89 2.30 -5.26 -10.34
C THR A 89 3.67 -4.67 -10.67
N LEU A 90 4.69 -5.03 -9.88
CA LEU A 90 6.06 -4.55 -10.08
C LEU A 90 6.76 -5.18 -11.29
N THR A 91 6.35 -6.37 -11.73
CA THR A 91 6.87 -7.02 -12.95
C THR A 91 6.38 -6.37 -14.25
N LYS A 92 5.37 -5.50 -14.20
CA LYS A 92 4.85 -4.80 -15.38
C LYS A 92 5.47 -3.41 -15.49
N PHE A 93 5.88 -3.01 -16.69
CA PHE A 93 6.46 -1.68 -16.90
C PHE A 93 5.46 -0.58 -16.57
N ILE A 94 5.94 0.55 -16.04
CA ILE A 94 5.11 1.67 -15.56
C ILE A 94 4.06 2.15 -16.58
N GLU A 95 4.39 2.10 -17.87
CA GLU A 95 3.52 2.43 -18.99
C GLU A 95 3.25 1.18 -19.85
N PRO A 96 2.08 0.53 -19.70
CA PRO A 96 1.76 -0.71 -20.41
C PRO A 96 1.70 -0.56 -21.94
N SER A 97 1.56 0.67 -22.45
CA SER A 97 1.41 0.99 -23.87
C SER A 97 2.75 1.13 -24.59
N LEU A 98 3.86 1.23 -23.87
CA LEU A 98 5.20 1.36 -24.44
C LEU A 98 5.92 0.01 -24.40
N THR A 99 6.64 -0.32 -25.46
CA THR A 99 7.55 -1.48 -25.48
C THR A 99 8.84 -1.10 -24.78
N PRO A 100 9.16 -1.66 -23.60
CA PRO A 100 10.35 -1.28 -22.87
C PRO A 100 11.60 -1.79 -23.59
N THR A 101 12.57 -0.90 -23.80
CA THR A 101 13.95 -1.26 -24.20
C THR A 101 14.77 -1.77 -23.00
N ILE A 102 14.28 -1.51 -21.79
CA ILE A 102 14.93 -1.80 -20.50
C ILE A 102 14.37 -3.11 -19.94
N THR A 103 15.24 -3.94 -19.37
CA THR A 103 14.86 -5.25 -18.83
C THR A 103 14.44 -5.13 -17.36
N ASN A 104 13.68 -6.09 -16.83
CA ASN A 104 13.28 -6.10 -15.40
C ASN A 104 14.47 -6.22 -14.42
N GLU A 105 15.67 -6.51 -14.93
CA GLU A 105 16.90 -6.66 -14.16
C GLU A 105 17.67 -5.34 -14.00
N ASP A 106 17.33 -4.32 -14.79
CA ASP A 106 18.01 -3.04 -14.72
C ASP A 106 17.59 -2.26 -13.45
N PRO A 107 18.52 -1.58 -12.75
CA PRO A 107 18.21 -0.81 -11.53
C PRO A 107 17.31 0.41 -11.80
N ARG A 108 17.09 0.75 -13.07
CA ARG A 108 16.18 1.80 -13.52
C ARG A 108 14.76 1.30 -13.73
N TRP A 109 14.51 -0.01 -13.60
CA TRP A 109 13.18 -0.59 -13.75
C TRP A 109 12.25 -0.08 -12.66
N VAL A 110 11.14 0.54 -13.08
CA VAL A 110 10.05 0.92 -12.20
C VAL A 110 8.79 0.22 -12.68
N GLY A 111 8.28 -0.66 -11.82
CA GLY A 111 7.06 -1.38 -12.10
C GLY A 111 5.81 -0.48 -12.01
N ALA A 112 4.69 -0.95 -12.54
CA ALA A 112 3.41 -0.24 -12.60
C ALA A 112 2.68 -0.18 -11.24
N TRP A 113 3.36 0.22 -10.17
CA TRP A 113 2.89 0.22 -8.77
C TRP A 113 1.49 0.83 -8.58
N TRP A 114 1.13 1.82 -9.39
CA TRP A 114 -0.17 2.48 -9.40
C TRP A 114 -1.34 1.52 -9.73
N MET A 115 -1.11 0.46 -10.50
CA MET A 115 -2.15 -0.53 -10.85
C MET A 115 -2.72 -1.25 -9.63
N GLY A 116 -1.92 -1.43 -8.57
CA GLY A 116 -2.39 -2.04 -7.32
C GLY A 116 -3.55 -1.25 -6.69
N TRP A 117 -3.47 0.08 -6.74
CA TRP A 117 -4.51 0.98 -6.21
C TRP A 117 -5.82 0.84 -7.00
N CYS A 118 -5.75 0.76 -8.33
CA CYS A 118 -6.92 0.57 -9.18
C CYS A 118 -7.66 -0.74 -8.84
N LYS A 119 -6.92 -1.84 -8.61
CA LYS A 119 -7.50 -3.13 -8.22
C LYS A 119 -8.14 -3.08 -6.83
N ILE A 120 -7.50 -2.43 -5.86
CA ILE A 120 -8.04 -2.27 -4.50
C ILE A 120 -9.31 -1.38 -4.52
N CYS A 121 -9.29 -0.28 -5.27
CA CYS A 121 -10.43 0.63 -5.40
C CYS A 121 -11.65 -0.07 -6.00
N THR A 122 -11.47 -0.83 -7.10
CA THR A 122 -12.57 -1.56 -7.73
C THR A 122 -13.17 -2.64 -6.81
N LEU A 123 -12.35 -3.34 -6.04
CA LEU A 123 -12.82 -4.34 -5.06
C LEU A 123 -13.69 -3.69 -3.96
N LYS A 124 -13.26 -2.55 -3.40
CA LYS A 124 -14.03 -1.83 -2.37
C LYS A 124 -15.37 -1.32 -2.91
N ILE A 125 -15.39 -0.77 -4.13
CA ILE A 125 -16.61 -0.29 -4.78
C ILE A 125 -17.59 -1.44 -5.03
N ARG A 126 -17.11 -2.59 -5.52
CA ARG A 126 -17.94 -3.77 -5.78
C ARG A 126 -18.54 -4.36 -4.50
N LYS A 127 -17.77 -4.43 -3.41
CA LYS A 127 -18.25 -4.90 -2.09
C LYS A 127 -19.35 -4.01 -1.54
N ARG A 128 -19.24 -2.68 -1.70
CA ARG A 128 -20.28 -1.73 -1.28
C ARG A 128 -21.58 -1.90 -2.07
N GLN A 129 -21.48 -2.10 -3.39
CA GLN A 129 -22.65 -2.33 -4.25
C GLN A 129 -23.34 -3.66 -3.92
N LEU A 130 -22.57 -4.74 -3.72
CA LEU A 130 -23.12 -6.07 -3.39
C LEU A 130 -23.77 -6.13 -2.00
N TRP A 131 -23.19 -5.45 -1.00
CA TRP A 131 -23.80 -5.33 0.33
C TRP A 131 -25.11 -4.55 0.28
N PHE A 132 -25.17 -3.46 -0.50
CA PHE A 132 -26.38 -2.68 -0.66
C PHE A 132 -27.49 -3.46 -1.36
N THR A 133 -27.15 -4.29 -2.37
CA THR A 133 -28.13 -5.17 -3.02
C THR A 133 -28.57 -6.34 -2.14
N LEU A 134 -27.72 -6.85 -1.23
CA LEU A 134 -28.09 -7.95 -0.31
C LEU A 134 -28.98 -7.48 0.85
N ILE A 135 -28.83 -6.22 1.31
CA ILE A 135 -29.73 -5.58 2.30
C ILE A 135 -31.07 -5.17 1.68
N MET A 136 -31.12 -4.97 0.36
CA MET A 136 -32.33 -4.60 -0.37
C MET A 136 -32.93 -5.79 -1.14
N ILE A 137 -32.77 -7.01 -0.61
CA ILE A 137 -33.64 -8.12 -0.97
C ILE A 137 -34.89 -7.96 -0.09
N PRO A 138 -36.06 -7.62 -0.66
CA PRO A 138 -37.27 -7.47 0.13
C PRO A 138 -37.62 -8.79 0.80
N ASP A 139 -37.98 -8.72 2.09
CA ASP A 139 -38.51 -9.79 2.95
C ASP A 139 -39.91 -10.26 2.48
N GLU A 140 -40.14 -10.37 1.17
CA GLU A 140 -41.45 -10.70 0.58
C GLU A 140 -41.58 -12.16 0.13
N TYR A 141 -40.71 -13.05 0.65
CA TYR A 141 -40.80 -14.50 0.43
C TYR A 141 -40.35 -15.34 1.64
N ILE A 142 -40.71 -14.93 2.86
CA ILE A 142 -40.81 -15.79 4.07
C ILE A 142 -42.09 -15.43 4.81
#